data_AF-A0AAE0QLE2-F1
#
_entry.id   AF-A0AAE0QLE2-F1
#
_cell.length_a   1.000
_cell.length_b   1.000
_cell.length_c   1.000
_cell.angle_alpha   90.00
_cell.angle_beta   90.00
_cell.angle_gamma   90.00
#
_symmetry.space_group_name_H-M   'P 1'
#
loop_
_entity.id
_entity.type
_entity.pdbx_description
1 polymer ?
#
loop_
_entity_poly.entity_id
_entity_poly.type
_entity_poly.pdbx_seq_one_letter_code
_entity_poly.pdbx_strand_id
1 'polypeptide(L)'
;MTWHEALDECAKKGSHLMSIMNLHERTWVSTQVGHNIFWIGLNDIASEGNWEWSDGNVYYPYLEYWRPGQPDNYNDNEDCGQVDGNSEGRWNDEHCTSQRQYICKRDNPNPPVLCDTANWWEQFGSNCYKLHYTLRKSWISARSECLKEGGDLVSIETAEEEQYVLGLDPSHYDLWLGYSTL
;
A
#
# COMPACT_ATOMS: atom_id res chain seq x y z
N MET A 1 2.99 24.38 1.77
CA MET A 1 1.63 24.65 2.28
C MET A 1 1.67 24.55 3.79
N THR A 2 0.83 25.32 4.48
CA THR A 2 0.51 25.07 5.90
C THR A 2 -0.21 23.73 6.03
N TRP A 3 -0.32 23.20 7.25
CA TRP A 3 -1.01 21.93 7.49
C TRP A 3 -2.48 22.00 7.07
N HIS A 4 -3.17 23.09 7.43
CA HIS A 4 -4.57 23.33 7.07
C HIS A 4 -4.77 23.49 5.56
N GLU A 5 -3.87 24.20 4.87
CA GLU A 5 -3.90 24.29 3.39
C GLU A 5 -3.74 22.91 2.74
N ALA A 6 -2.83 22.09 3.26
CA ALA A 6 -2.61 20.74 2.74
C ALA A 6 -3.81 19.82 2.99
N LEU A 7 -4.46 19.94 4.16
CA LEU A 7 -5.71 19.23 4.49
C LEU A 7 -6.80 19.55 3.48
N ASP A 8 -7.03 20.84 3.20
CA ASP A 8 -8.03 21.30 2.23
C ASP A 8 -7.72 20.82 0.81
N GLU A 9 -6.44 20.83 0.40
CA GLU A 9 -6.02 20.35 -0.92
C GLU A 9 -6.22 18.84 -1.10
N CYS A 10 -5.96 18.03 -0.08
CA CYS A 10 -6.28 16.61 -0.13
C CYS A 10 -7.81 16.38 -0.22
N ALA A 11 -8.60 17.13 0.56
CA ALA A 11 -10.06 17.04 0.53
C ALA A 11 -10.64 17.35 -0.86
N LYS A 12 -10.14 18.40 -1.53
CA LYS A 12 -10.53 18.75 -2.91
C LYS A 12 -10.28 17.64 -3.93
N LYS A 13 -9.37 16.70 -3.64
CA LYS A 13 -9.01 15.56 -4.50
C LYS A 13 -9.77 14.28 -4.13
N GLY A 14 -10.75 14.35 -3.22
CA GLY A 14 -11.46 13.18 -2.71
C GLY A 14 -10.53 12.27 -1.91
N SER A 15 -9.67 12.87 -1.09
CA SER A 15 -8.66 12.19 -0.27
C SER A 15 -8.48 12.93 1.06
N HIS A 16 -7.63 12.42 1.94
CA HIS A 16 -7.28 13.05 3.21
C HIS A 16 -5.77 13.21 3.33
N LEU A 17 -5.28 14.01 4.26
CA LEU A 17 -3.87 13.91 4.66
C LEU A 17 -3.60 12.50 5.19
N MET A 18 -2.42 11.96 4.89
CA MET A 18 -2.11 10.56 5.14
C MET A 18 -2.20 10.20 6.63
N SER A 19 -3.05 9.23 6.95
CA SER A 19 -2.94 8.40 8.16
C SER A 19 -2.00 7.22 7.94
N ILE A 20 -1.23 6.84 8.97
CA ILE A 20 -0.34 5.68 8.95
C ILE A 20 -0.95 4.58 9.82
N MET A 21 -1.56 3.60 9.17
CA MET A 21 -2.45 2.60 9.80
C MET A 21 -1.80 1.23 9.98
N ASN A 22 -0.60 1.02 9.47
CA ASN A 22 0.15 -0.22 9.62
C ASN A 22 1.65 -0.03 9.31
N LEU A 23 2.45 -1.08 9.58
CA LEU A 23 3.90 -1.07 9.35
C LEU A 23 4.28 -0.98 7.86
N HIS A 24 3.41 -1.44 6.96
CA HIS A 24 3.66 -1.35 5.52
C HIS A 24 3.58 0.10 5.07
N GLU A 25 2.54 0.83 5.45
CA GLU A 25 2.40 2.27 5.19
C GLU A 25 3.55 3.08 5.80
N ARG A 26 3.96 2.75 7.04
CA ARG A 26 5.10 3.40 7.69
C ARG A 26 6.40 3.21 6.90
N THR A 27 6.66 1.99 6.45
CA THR A 27 7.83 1.66 5.62
C THR A 27 7.72 2.29 4.23
N TRP A 28 6.53 2.36 3.67
CA TRP A 28 6.29 3.04 2.40
C TRP A 28 6.69 4.52 2.51
N VAL A 29 6.25 5.23 3.56
CA VAL A 29 6.63 6.64 3.79
C VAL A 29 8.14 6.80 3.77
N SER A 30 8.90 6.00 4.53
CA SER A 30 10.37 6.15 4.60
C SER A 30 11.05 5.96 3.24
N THR A 31 10.46 5.15 2.34
CA THR A 31 10.98 4.96 0.98
C THR A 31 10.64 6.10 0.01
N GLN A 32 9.58 6.86 0.27
CA GLN A 32 9.09 7.89 -0.66
C GLN A 32 9.59 9.30 -0.31
N VAL A 33 9.85 9.60 0.96
CA VAL A 33 10.10 10.98 1.41
C VAL A 33 11.52 11.48 1.11
N GLY A 34 12.47 10.58 0.83
CA GLY A 34 13.88 10.95 0.57
C GLY A 34 14.46 11.77 1.72
N HIS A 35 14.96 12.97 1.43
CA HIS A 35 15.50 13.92 2.43
C HIS A 35 14.54 15.08 2.77
N ASN A 36 13.31 15.03 2.29
CA ASN A 36 12.34 16.11 2.46
C ASN A 36 11.41 15.87 3.65
N ILE A 37 10.66 16.91 4.02
CA ILE A 37 9.71 16.90 5.14
C ILE A 37 8.29 17.08 4.61
N PHE A 38 7.38 16.22 5.05
CA PHE A 38 5.99 16.22 4.58
C PHE A 38 4.99 16.27 5.74
N TRP A 39 3.91 17.03 5.55
CA TRP A 39 2.72 16.92 6.39
C TRP A 39 2.04 15.56 6.20
N ILE A 40 1.60 15.01 7.33
CA ILE A 40 0.68 13.88 7.44
C ILE A 40 -0.57 14.30 8.21
N GLY A 41 -1.57 13.44 8.30
CA GLY A 41 -2.85 13.78 8.94
C GLY A 41 -2.81 13.81 10.47
N LEU A 42 -1.65 13.58 11.08
CA LEU A 42 -1.48 13.50 12.53
C LEU A 42 -1.54 14.90 13.14
N ASN A 43 -2.28 15.09 14.22
CA ASN A 43 -2.42 16.36 14.93
C ASN A 43 -2.93 16.15 16.36
N ASP A 44 -2.75 17.13 17.23
CA ASP A 44 -3.35 17.19 18.57
C ASP A 44 -3.98 18.56 18.84
N ILE A 45 -4.37 19.27 17.78
CA ILE A 45 -5.03 20.59 17.77
C ILE A 45 -6.22 20.67 18.73
N ALA A 46 -7.00 19.60 18.85
CA ALA A 46 -8.18 19.57 19.71
C ALA A 46 -7.82 19.52 21.20
N SER A 47 -6.71 18.89 21.54
CA SER A 47 -6.22 18.76 22.91
C SER A 47 -4.76 18.31 22.90
N GLU A 48 -3.88 19.20 23.37
CA GLU A 48 -2.47 18.93 23.60
C GLU A 48 -2.18 17.53 24.17
N GLY A 49 -1.28 16.79 23.51
CA GLY A 49 -0.86 15.45 23.89
C GLY A 49 -1.84 14.34 23.54
N ASN A 50 -3.04 14.66 23.02
CA ASN A 50 -4.01 13.69 22.52
C ASN A 50 -3.99 13.65 20.99
N TRP A 51 -3.06 12.86 20.46
CA TRP A 51 -2.85 12.70 19.02
C TRP A 51 -3.97 11.96 18.31
N GLU A 52 -4.43 12.52 17.19
CA GLU A 52 -5.47 11.97 16.32
C GLU A 52 -5.16 12.15 14.83
N TRP A 53 -5.82 11.34 14.00
CA TRP A 53 -5.74 11.45 12.54
C TRP A 53 -6.91 12.29 12.01
N SER A 54 -6.62 13.26 11.14
CA SER A 54 -7.61 14.16 10.56
C SER A 54 -8.64 13.49 9.63
N ASP A 55 -8.40 12.25 9.22
CA ASP A 55 -9.34 11.42 8.46
C ASP A 55 -10.29 10.60 9.35
N GLY A 56 -10.17 10.73 10.68
CA GLY A 56 -10.99 10.02 11.67
C GLY A 56 -10.56 8.58 11.92
N ASN A 57 -9.45 8.13 11.34
CA ASN A 57 -8.90 6.82 11.66
C ASN A 57 -8.39 6.76 13.11
N VAL A 58 -8.40 5.55 13.68
CA VAL A 58 -7.95 5.31 15.06
C VAL A 58 -6.43 5.53 15.17
N TYR A 59 -6.01 6.36 16.11
CA TYR A 59 -4.60 6.47 16.50
C TYR A 59 -4.19 5.26 17.34
N TYR A 60 -3.18 4.53 16.89
CA TYR A 60 -2.67 3.34 17.57
C TYR A 60 -1.27 3.61 18.12
N PRO A 61 -1.09 3.71 19.45
CA PRO A 61 0.22 4.04 20.05
C PRO A 61 1.36 3.09 19.67
N TYR A 62 1.07 1.82 19.38
CA TYR A 62 2.10 0.86 18.97
C TYR A 62 2.65 1.11 17.55
N LEU A 63 1.98 1.93 16.73
CA LEU A 63 2.45 2.33 15.40
C LEU A 63 3.31 3.60 15.43
N GLU A 64 3.40 4.26 16.59
CA GLU A 64 4.17 5.48 16.78
C GLU A 64 5.58 5.36 16.21
N TYR A 65 6.03 6.45 15.61
CA TYR A 65 7.34 6.51 15.00
C TYR A 65 7.99 7.89 15.16
N TRP A 66 7.79 8.49 16.32
CA TRP A 66 8.41 9.75 16.70
C TRP A 66 9.93 9.70 16.61
N ARG A 67 10.54 10.82 16.23
CA ARG A 67 11.98 11.03 16.37
C ARG A 67 12.36 11.00 17.86
N PRO A 68 13.59 10.62 18.21
CA PRO A 68 14.05 10.74 19.58
C PRO A 68 13.86 12.17 20.10
N GLY A 69 13.13 12.31 21.20
CA GLY A 69 12.80 13.60 21.80
C GLY A 69 11.46 14.18 21.39
N GLN A 70 10.76 13.60 20.41
CA GLN A 70 9.45 14.05 19.94
C GLN A 70 8.29 13.21 20.51
N PRO A 71 7.07 13.77 20.57
CA PRO A 71 6.76 15.19 20.37
C PRO A 71 7.27 16.09 21.51
N ASP A 72 7.75 17.28 21.20
CA ASP A 72 8.40 18.20 22.16
C ASP A 72 7.62 19.50 22.41
N ASN A 73 6.56 19.72 21.64
CA ASN A 73 5.70 20.89 21.65
C ASN A 73 6.48 22.21 21.72
N TYR A 74 7.40 22.43 20.77
CA TYR A 74 8.29 23.58 20.85
C TYR A 74 7.56 24.94 20.89
N ASN A 75 7.77 25.67 22.00
CA ASN A 75 7.06 26.92 22.37
C ASN A 75 5.56 26.76 22.65
N ASP A 76 5.11 25.59 23.08
CA ASP A 76 3.70 25.31 23.39
C ASP A 76 2.77 25.61 22.19
N ASN A 77 3.19 25.29 20.97
CA ASN A 77 2.50 25.66 19.71
C ASN A 77 2.81 24.72 18.52
N GLU A 78 3.16 23.46 18.76
CA GLU A 78 3.40 22.47 17.71
C GLU A 78 2.31 21.42 17.64
N ASP A 79 1.17 21.77 17.02
CA ASP A 79 -0.01 20.88 17.05
C ASP A 79 -0.14 19.94 15.82
N CYS A 80 0.82 19.99 14.88
CA CYS A 80 0.70 19.33 13.57
C CYS A 80 1.86 18.37 13.28
N GLY A 81 1.55 17.11 12.96
CA GLY A 81 2.53 16.08 12.69
C GLY A 81 3.10 16.11 11.26
N GLN A 82 4.41 16.04 11.16
CA GLN A 82 5.19 15.87 9.92
C GLN A 82 6.05 14.61 9.97
N VAL A 83 6.40 14.08 8.80
CA VAL A 83 7.43 13.05 8.61
C VAL A 83 8.72 13.69 8.12
N ASP A 84 9.85 13.35 8.73
CA ASP A 84 11.18 13.86 8.36
C ASP A 84 11.99 12.78 7.64
N GLY A 85 12.26 13.00 6.36
CA GLY A 85 13.07 12.10 5.54
C GLY A 85 14.52 11.96 6.00
N ASN A 86 15.13 13.00 6.58
CA ASN A 86 16.48 12.89 7.14
C ASN A 86 16.52 12.03 8.41
N SER A 87 15.36 11.72 8.98
CA SER A 87 15.19 10.87 10.15
C SER A 87 14.51 9.55 9.79
N GLU A 88 14.66 9.08 8.55
CA GLU A 88 14.09 7.81 8.04
C GLU A 88 12.55 7.77 8.09
N GLY A 89 11.90 8.92 7.90
CA GLY A 89 10.43 9.04 7.95
C GLY A 89 9.84 9.08 9.37
N ARG A 90 10.68 9.26 10.40
CA ARG A 90 10.21 9.46 11.77
C ARG A 90 9.45 10.79 11.92
N TRP A 91 8.55 10.81 12.88
CA TRP A 91 7.59 11.89 13.08
C TRP A 91 8.14 13.01 13.96
N ASN A 92 7.63 14.22 13.74
CA ASN A 92 7.90 15.42 14.50
C ASN A 92 6.58 16.19 14.54
N ASP A 93 6.21 16.73 15.69
CA ASP A 93 5.22 17.78 15.81
C ASP A 93 5.81 19.11 15.35
N GLU A 94 5.01 20.00 14.78
CA GLU A 94 5.51 21.26 14.21
C GLU A 94 4.41 22.31 14.19
N HIS A 95 4.81 23.59 14.24
CA HIS A 95 3.90 24.73 14.08
C HIS A 95 3.05 24.54 12.82
N CYS A 96 1.72 24.43 12.94
CA CYS A 96 0.83 24.16 11.80
C CYS A 96 0.95 25.18 10.64
N THR A 97 1.48 26.37 10.91
CA THR A 97 1.75 27.45 9.93
C THR A 97 3.03 27.25 9.12
N SER A 98 3.89 26.30 9.51
CA SER A 98 5.11 25.95 8.78
C SER A 98 4.78 25.50 7.36
N GLN A 99 5.63 25.88 6.41
CA GLN A 99 5.47 25.50 5.01
C GLN A 99 6.19 24.17 4.76
N ARG A 100 5.44 23.13 4.38
CA ARG A 100 5.99 21.81 4.03
C ARG A 100 5.37 21.28 2.73
N GLN A 101 5.96 20.19 2.22
CA GLN A 101 5.29 19.29 1.28
C GLN A 101 4.23 18.47 2.05
N TYR A 102 3.42 17.67 1.37
CA TYR A 102 2.34 16.92 2.03
C TYR A 102 2.01 15.62 1.28
N ILE A 103 1.47 14.65 2.01
CA ILE A 103 1.06 13.35 1.45
C ILE A 103 -0.46 13.21 1.61
N CYS A 104 -1.17 13.06 0.49
CA CYS A 104 -2.57 12.69 0.50
C CYS A 104 -2.74 11.17 0.41
N LYS A 105 -3.70 10.61 1.15
CA LYS A 105 -4.11 9.20 1.13
C LYS A 105 -5.61 9.11 0.81
N ARG A 106 -5.96 8.15 -0.04
CA ARG A 106 -7.34 7.70 -0.27
C ARG A 106 -7.34 6.21 -0.48
N ASP A 107 -8.46 5.57 -0.18
CA ASP A 107 -8.64 4.17 -0.53
C ASP A 107 -8.59 3.99 -2.04
N ASN A 108 -7.94 2.91 -2.47
CA ASN A 108 -8.00 2.50 -3.86
C ASN A 108 -9.44 2.01 -4.13
N PRO A 109 -10.22 2.69 -4.98
CA PRO A 109 -11.59 2.26 -5.28
C PRO A 109 -11.64 0.90 -5.99
N ASN A 110 -10.50 0.46 -6.53
CA ASN A 110 -10.31 -0.88 -7.09
C ASN A 110 -9.58 -1.72 -6.04
N PRO A 111 -10.28 -2.53 -5.22
CA PRO A 111 -9.62 -3.42 -4.29
C PRO A 111 -8.68 -4.36 -5.06
N PRO A 112 -7.58 -4.85 -4.44
CA PRO A 112 -6.80 -5.93 -5.01
C PRO A 112 -7.76 -7.07 -5.41
N VAL A 113 -7.55 -7.66 -6.59
CA VAL A 113 -8.36 -8.81 -7.03
C VAL A 113 -8.25 -9.90 -5.96
N LEU A 114 -9.36 -10.18 -5.28
CA LEU A 114 -9.40 -11.25 -4.30
C LEU A 114 -9.66 -12.55 -5.06
N CYS A 115 -8.68 -13.46 -5.05
CA CYS A 115 -8.81 -14.74 -5.72
C CYS A 115 -9.83 -15.64 -5.00
N ASP A 116 -10.56 -16.42 -5.79
CA ASP A 116 -11.53 -17.39 -5.28
C ASP A 116 -10.82 -18.64 -4.73
N THR A 117 -10.24 -18.49 -3.54
CA THR A 117 -9.46 -19.54 -2.87
C THR A 117 -10.31 -20.75 -2.50
N ALA A 118 -11.64 -20.60 -2.40
CA ALA A 118 -12.57 -21.70 -2.21
C ALA A 118 -12.61 -22.65 -3.42
N ASN A 119 -12.25 -22.17 -4.62
CA ASN A 119 -12.20 -22.94 -5.86
C ASN A 119 -10.77 -23.13 -6.39
N TRP A 120 -9.80 -23.20 -5.47
CA TRP A 120 -8.38 -23.49 -5.73
C TRP A 120 -7.67 -22.45 -6.61
N TRP A 121 -8.11 -21.19 -6.57
CA TRP A 121 -7.33 -20.08 -7.10
C TRP A 121 -6.35 -19.58 -6.04
N GLU A 122 -5.09 -19.43 -6.40
CA GLU A 122 -4.02 -18.93 -5.56
C GLU A 122 -3.60 -17.54 -6.00
N GLN A 123 -3.42 -16.64 -5.03
CA GLN A 123 -3.06 -15.25 -5.30
C GLN A 123 -1.55 -15.08 -5.35
N PHE A 124 -1.06 -14.43 -6.40
CA PHE A 124 0.29 -13.88 -6.45
C PHE A 124 0.27 -12.49 -7.08
N GLY A 125 0.72 -11.49 -6.31
CA GLY A 125 0.56 -10.09 -6.67
C GLY A 125 -0.93 -9.71 -6.85
N SER A 126 -1.26 -9.15 -8.02
CA SER A 126 -2.62 -8.80 -8.41
C SER A 126 -3.34 -9.88 -9.23
N ASN A 127 -2.70 -11.01 -9.47
CA ASN A 127 -3.20 -12.07 -10.34
C ASN A 127 -3.63 -13.30 -9.54
N CYS A 128 -4.52 -14.09 -10.15
CA CYS A 128 -5.01 -15.36 -9.62
C CYS A 128 -4.57 -16.49 -10.53
N TYR A 129 -4.01 -17.54 -9.94
CA TYR A 129 -3.45 -18.69 -10.65
C TYR A 129 -4.15 -19.96 -10.20
N LYS A 130 -4.34 -20.91 -11.12
CA LYS A 130 -4.93 -22.21 -10.80
C LYS A 130 -4.24 -23.29 -11.62
N LEU A 131 -3.60 -24.24 -10.93
CA LEU A 131 -2.90 -25.34 -11.57
C LEU A 131 -3.84 -26.51 -11.86
N HIS A 132 -3.97 -26.85 -13.15
CA HIS A 132 -4.69 -28.04 -13.61
C HIS A 132 -3.71 -29.17 -13.93
N TYR A 133 -3.37 -30.02 -12.94
CA TYR A 133 -2.37 -31.08 -13.09
C TYR A 133 -2.95 -32.50 -13.25
N THR A 134 -4.24 -32.69 -12.97
CA THR A 134 -4.85 -34.04 -12.88
C THR A 134 -5.19 -34.66 -14.23
N LEU A 135 -5.46 -33.85 -15.26
CA LEU A 135 -5.84 -34.32 -16.59
C LEU A 135 -5.10 -33.55 -17.68
N ARG A 136 -4.24 -34.25 -18.45
CA ARG A 136 -3.54 -33.67 -19.59
C ARG A 136 -4.50 -33.42 -20.75
N LYS A 137 -4.36 -32.25 -21.37
CA LYS A 137 -5.19 -31.79 -22.48
C LYS A 137 -4.33 -31.25 -23.61
N SER A 138 -4.88 -31.17 -24.82
CA SER A 138 -4.26 -30.36 -25.88
C SER A 138 -4.28 -28.90 -25.49
N TRP A 139 -3.34 -28.10 -26.02
CA TRP A 139 -3.27 -26.66 -25.72
C TRP A 139 -4.61 -25.94 -25.93
N ILE A 140 -5.31 -26.23 -27.05
CA ILE A 140 -6.62 -25.65 -27.37
C ILE A 140 -7.67 -26.01 -26.31
N SER A 141 -7.67 -27.25 -25.85
CA SER A 141 -8.63 -27.72 -24.84
C SER A 141 -8.33 -27.14 -23.46
N ALA A 142 -7.04 -27.03 -23.09
CA ALA A 142 -6.59 -26.42 -21.85
C ALA A 142 -6.98 -24.93 -21.81
N ARG A 143 -6.71 -24.19 -22.90
CA ARG A 143 -7.13 -22.80 -23.03
C ARG A 143 -8.64 -22.63 -22.91
N SER A 144 -9.41 -23.48 -23.61
CA SER A 144 -10.86 -23.45 -23.54
C SER A 144 -11.39 -23.68 -22.12
N GLU A 145 -10.69 -24.46 -21.29
CA GLU A 145 -11.05 -24.69 -19.90
C GLU A 145 -10.73 -23.48 -19.02
N CYS A 146 -9.52 -22.91 -19.13
CA CYS A 146 -9.17 -21.68 -18.42
C CYS A 146 -10.15 -20.53 -18.73
N LEU A 147 -10.54 -20.38 -20.00
CA LEU A 147 -11.54 -19.39 -20.43
C LEU A 147 -12.93 -19.65 -19.82
N LYS A 148 -13.34 -20.91 -19.65
CA LYS A 148 -14.62 -21.26 -18.99
C LYS A 148 -14.62 -20.94 -17.50
N GLU A 149 -13.46 -20.97 -16.87
CA GLU A 149 -13.28 -20.63 -15.45
C GLU A 149 -13.06 -19.13 -15.21
N GLY A 150 -13.10 -18.29 -16.27
CA GLY A 150 -12.94 -16.84 -16.15
C GLY A 150 -11.50 -16.35 -16.19
N GLY A 151 -10.53 -17.21 -16.50
CA GLY A 151 -9.13 -16.85 -16.75
C GLY A 151 -8.71 -17.08 -18.21
N ASP A 152 -7.41 -17.21 -18.44
CA ASP A 152 -6.80 -17.73 -19.68
C ASP A 152 -5.56 -18.54 -19.27
N LEU A 153 -4.87 -19.17 -20.23
CA LEU A 153 -3.56 -19.78 -19.95
C LEU A 153 -2.58 -18.71 -19.46
N VAL A 154 -1.77 -19.05 -18.46
CA VAL A 154 -0.86 -18.10 -17.80
C VAL A 154 0.14 -17.48 -18.79
N SER A 155 0.26 -16.16 -18.74
CA SER A 155 1.36 -15.39 -19.32
C SER A 155 2.32 -15.01 -18.21
N ILE A 156 3.62 -15.16 -18.45
CA ILE A 156 4.66 -14.84 -17.47
C ILE A 156 5.36 -13.56 -17.92
N GLU A 157 5.26 -12.50 -17.13
CA GLU A 157 5.78 -11.16 -17.47
C GLU A 157 7.02 -10.77 -16.67
N THR A 158 7.26 -11.44 -15.53
CA THR A 158 8.36 -11.11 -14.61
C THR A 158 9.12 -12.35 -14.16
N ALA A 159 10.38 -12.17 -13.75
CA ALA A 159 11.19 -13.25 -13.22
C ALA A 159 10.61 -13.77 -11.90
N GLU A 160 10.02 -12.89 -11.09
CA GLU A 160 9.36 -13.23 -9.84
C GLU A 160 8.13 -14.11 -10.08
N GLU A 161 7.32 -13.79 -11.09
CA GLU A 161 6.18 -14.60 -11.52
C GLU A 161 6.63 -15.96 -12.08
N GLU A 162 7.71 -15.99 -12.87
CA GLU A 162 8.28 -17.25 -13.36
C GLU A 162 8.62 -18.20 -12.21
N GLN A 163 9.34 -17.69 -11.19
CA GLN A 163 9.70 -18.48 -10.02
C GLN A 163 8.47 -18.97 -9.26
N TYR A 164 7.44 -18.14 -9.13
CA TYR A 164 6.19 -18.53 -8.48
C TYR A 164 5.46 -19.64 -9.26
N VAL A 165 5.28 -19.47 -10.57
CA VAL A 165 4.60 -20.45 -11.44
C VAL A 165 5.34 -21.79 -11.45
N LEU A 166 6.68 -21.77 -11.46
CA LEU A 166 7.50 -22.99 -11.33
C LEU A 166 7.32 -23.66 -9.96
N GLY A 167 7.06 -22.89 -8.91
CA GLY A 167 6.78 -23.40 -7.56
C GLY A 167 5.39 -24.05 -7.40
N LEU A 168 4.43 -23.70 -8.26
CA LEU A 168 3.08 -24.28 -8.22
C LEU A 168 3.05 -25.74 -8.66
N ASP A 169 3.97 -26.18 -9.53
CA ASP A 169 3.99 -27.54 -10.06
C ASP A 169 4.94 -28.49 -9.30
N PRO A 170 4.44 -29.30 -8.35
CA PRO A 170 5.27 -30.29 -7.66
C PRO A 170 5.58 -31.53 -8.52
N SER A 171 5.00 -31.64 -9.73
CA SER A 171 5.00 -32.86 -10.52
C SER A 171 6.09 -32.93 -11.60
N HIS A 172 6.79 -31.81 -11.86
CA HIS A 172 7.83 -31.67 -12.88
C HIS A 172 7.35 -32.04 -14.30
N TYR A 173 6.08 -31.77 -14.62
CA TYR A 173 5.53 -32.06 -15.94
C TYR A 173 5.54 -30.83 -16.84
N ASP A 174 5.61 -31.06 -18.16
CA ASP A 174 5.45 -29.98 -19.13
C ASP A 174 4.01 -29.44 -19.08
N LEU A 175 3.88 -28.14 -18.80
CA LEU A 175 2.60 -27.42 -18.70
C LEU A 175 2.38 -26.51 -19.92
N TRP A 176 1.12 -26.35 -20.30
CA TRP A 176 0.75 -25.37 -21.33
C TRP A 176 0.72 -23.96 -20.75
N LEU A 177 1.39 -23.03 -21.43
CA LEU A 177 1.37 -21.61 -21.14
C LEU A 177 0.62 -20.85 -22.25
N GLY A 178 0.21 -19.63 -21.96
CA GLY A 178 -0.59 -18.77 -22.83
C GLY A 178 0.19 -18.07 -23.93
N TYR A 179 1.41 -18.51 -24.25
CA TYR A 179 2.24 -17.87 -25.28
C TYR A 179 1.54 -17.91 -26.66
N SER A 180 0.80 -16.85 -26.97
CA SER A 180 0.45 -16.47 -28.32
C SER A 180 1.55 -15.53 -28.78
N THR A 181 2.30 -15.95 -29.80
CA THR A 181 3.26 -15.09 -30.49
C THR A 181 2.60 -13.74 -30.82
N LEU A 182 3.26 -12.64 -30.43
CA LEU A 182 3.10 -11.36 -31.11
C LEU A 182 3.30 -11.53 -32.63
#